data_AF-A0A9D9V0S4-F1
#
_entry.id   AF-A0A9D9V0S4-F1
#
_cell.length_a   1.000
_cell.length_b   1.000
_cell.length_c   1.000
_cell.angle_alpha   90.00
_cell.angle_beta   90.00
_cell.angle_gamma   90.00
#
_symmetry.space_group_name_H-M   'P 1'
#
loop_
_entity.id
_entity.type
_entity.pdbx_description
1 polymer ?
#
loop_
_entity_poly.entity_id
_entity_poly.type
_entity_poly.pdbx_seq_one_letter_code
_entity_poly.pdbx_strand_id
1 'polypeptide(L)'
;MVNNRSYFKSISWSLLITILIFVIFKMFVQHYRLSGDCMEPSFKDGQSYFVNRISPYVRQYQIGDVVVFKYENKNWIARVVALENDTIEINEEKILVNNIQLKDKVAKNWVDWKYGVYAVDKTIKIPSGHIFVLSDNLSAHHDDSRVFGPISNLVIVGVVW
;
A
#
# COMPACT_ATOMS: atom_id res chain seq x y z
N MET A 1 -8.90 29.52 49.19
CA MET A 1 -8.19 30.23 48.10
C MET A 1 -7.60 29.20 47.15
N VAL A 2 -8.15 29.11 45.94
CA VAL A 2 -7.73 28.14 44.93
C VAL A 2 -6.35 28.55 44.41
N ASN A 3 -5.36 27.67 44.50
CA ASN A 3 -3.95 27.99 44.23
C ASN A 3 -3.69 28.09 42.72
N ASN A 4 -3.91 29.26 42.13
CA ASN A 4 -3.76 29.52 40.68
C ASN A 4 -2.44 29.00 40.07
N ARG A 5 -1.33 29.00 40.81
CA ARG A 5 -0.04 28.45 40.32
C ARG A 5 -0.07 26.95 40.01
N SER A 6 -0.85 26.17 40.76
CA SER A 6 -1.03 24.74 40.51
C SER A 6 -1.84 24.50 39.24
N TYR A 7 -2.92 25.27 39.05
CA TYR A 7 -3.77 25.20 37.86
C TYR A 7 -3.04 25.62 36.60
N PHE A 8 -2.26 26.70 36.63
CA PHE A 8 -1.44 27.13 35.49
C PHE A 8 -0.37 26.09 35.10
N LYS A 9 0.27 25.43 36.08
CA LYS A 9 1.20 24.33 35.80
C LYS A 9 0.49 23.15 35.13
N SER A 10 -0.66 22.72 35.63
CA SER A 10 -1.43 21.63 35.03
C SER A 10 -1.93 21.93 33.62
N ILE A 11 -2.38 23.17 33.35
CA ILE A 11 -2.80 23.62 32.02
C ILE A 11 -1.60 23.69 31.05
N SER A 12 -0.45 24.19 31.51
CA SER A 12 0.76 24.22 30.68
C SER A 12 1.27 22.82 30.32
N TRP A 13 1.14 21.87 31.26
CA TRP A 13 1.55 20.48 31.06
C TRP A 13 0.61 19.74 30.10
N SER A 14 -0.71 19.95 30.21
CA SER A 14 -1.66 19.35 29.27
C SER A 14 -1.46 19.89 27.85
N LEU A 15 -1.24 21.20 27.68
CA LEU A 15 -0.90 21.81 26.39
C LEU A 15 0.35 21.20 25.76
N LEU A 16 1.41 21.00 26.56
CA LEU A 16 2.64 20.36 26.10
C LEU A 16 2.39 18.93 25.61
N ILE A 17 1.64 18.14 26.38
CA ILE A 17 1.28 16.77 25.99
C ILE A 17 0.45 16.77 24.71
N THR A 18 -0.55 17.66 24.58
CA THR A 18 -1.38 17.76 23.38
C THR A 18 -0.55 18.11 22.14
N ILE A 19 0.36 19.09 22.25
CA ILE A 19 1.27 19.46 21.15
C ILE A 19 2.16 18.27 20.78
N LEU A 20 2.71 17.57 21.78
CA LEU A 20 3.56 16.40 21.54
C LEU A 20 2.80 15.29 20.81
N ILE A 21 1.59 14.95 21.25
CA ILE A 21 0.73 13.96 20.60
C ILE A 21 0.41 14.39 19.16
N PHE A 22 0.11 15.68 18.94
CA PHE A 22 -0.18 16.20 17.60
C PHE A 22 1.03 16.09 16.66
N VAL A 23 2.23 16.41 17.13
CA VAL A 23 3.47 16.29 16.35
C VAL A 23 3.74 14.83 16.01
N ILE A 24 3.63 13.94 16.99
CA ILE A 24 3.76 12.49 16.81
C ILE A 24 2.75 12.00 15.76
N PHE A 25 1.48 12.36 15.89
CA PHE A 25 0.43 11.96 14.94
C PHE A 25 0.72 12.45 13.52
N LYS A 26 1.13 13.71 13.36
CA LYS A 26 1.53 14.31 12.07
C LYS A 26 2.73 13.62 11.42
N MET A 27 3.66 13.06 12.21
CA MET A 27 4.81 12.32 11.68
C MET A 27 4.41 10.96 11.08
N PHE A 28 3.38 10.34 11.62
CA PHE A 28 2.98 8.97 11.28
C PHE A 28 1.87 8.87 10.24
N VAL A 29 1.04 9.91 10.14
CA VAL A 29 -0.03 10.02 9.17
C VAL A 29 0.39 10.98 8.07
N GLN A 30 0.54 10.45 6.85
CA GLN A 30 0.84 11.27 5.69
C GLN A 30 -0.33 11.30 4.72
N HIS A 31 -0.61 12.49 4.19
CA HIS A 31 -1.65 12.72 3.21
C HIS A 31 -1.05 12.60 1.80
N TYR A 32 -1.53 11.63 1.02
CA TYR A 32 -1.12 11.41 -0.35
C TYR A 32 -2.27 11.74 -1.30
N ARG A 33 -2.00 12.62 -2.26
CA ARG A 33 -2.90 12.83 -3.40
C ARG A 33 -2.55 11.81 -4.47
N LEU A 34 -3.50 10.97 -4.82
CA LEU A 34 -3.32 10.04 -5.93
C LEU A 34 -3.41 10.80 -7.25
N SER A 35 -2.57 10.36 -8.18
CA SER A 35 -2.55 10.85 -9.55
C SER A 35 -2.53 9.64 -10.47
N GLY A 36 -3.48 9.61 -11.40
CA GLY A 36 -3.66 8.52 -12.35
C GLY A 36 -4.79 7.57 -11.97
N ASP A 37 -5.00 6.60 -12.86
CA ASP A 37 -6.15 5.70 -12.92
C ASP A 37 -5.83 4.26 -12.50
N CYS A 38 -4.58 3.97 -12.09
CA CYS A 38 -4.09 2.63 -11.76
C CYS A 38 -4.86 1.92 -10.65
N MET A 39 -5.52 2.66 -9.77
CA MET A 39 -6.27 2.10 -8.65
C MET A 39 -7.79 2.26 -8.80
N GLU A 40 -8.27 2.67 -9.97
CA GLU A 40 -9.71 2.71 -10.25
C GLU A 40 -10.31 1.29 -10.34
N PRO A 41 -11.58 1.10 -9.92
CA PRO A 41 -12.50 2.08 -9.35
C PRO A 41 -12.37 2.25 -7.82
N SER A 42 -11.45 1.52 -7.16
CA SER A 42 -11.32 1.56 -5.70
C SER A 42 -10.82 2.90 -5.19
N PHE A 43 -9.91 3.54 -5.93
CA PHE A 43 -9.36 4.84 -5.61
C PHE A 43 -9.47 5.73 -6.84
N LYS A 44 -10.08 6.91 -6.66
CA LYS A 44 -10.34 7.83 -7.77
C LYS A 44 -9.18 8.81 -7.96
N ASP A 45 -8.93 9.18 -9.21
CA ASP A 45 -7.93 10.20 -9.52
C ASP A 45 -8.22 11.53 -8.79
N GLY A 46 -7.16 12.19 -8.35
CA GLY A 46 -7.23 13.47 -7.66
C GLY A 46 -7.75 13.42 -6.22
N GLN A 47 -8.27 12.29 -5.76
CA GLN A 47 -8.64 12.09 -4.36
C GLN A 47 -7.39 11.92 -3.48
N SER A 48 -7.55 12.33 -2.22
CA SER A 48 -6.48 12.19 -1.24
C SER A 48 -6.83 11.14 -0.21
N TYR A 49 -5.83 10.34 0.10
CA TYR A 49 -5.93 9.24 1.04
C TYR A 49 -4.86 9.39 2.10
N PHE A 50 -5.16 8.82 3.26
CA PHE A 50 -4.23 8.80 4.35
C PHE A 50 -3.43 7.51 4.33
N VAL A 51 -2.14 7.66 4.58
CA VAL A 51 -1.18 6.55 4.60
C VAL A 51 -0.65 6.41 6.01
N ASN A 52 -0.85 5.21 6.57
CA ASN A 52 -0.27 4.81 7.84
C ASN A 52 1.17 4.32 7.62
N ARG A 53 2.13 5.15 8.04
CA ARG A 53 3.57 4.84 7.94
C ARG A 53 4.08 3.94 9.06
N ILE A 54 3.28 3.71 10.10
CA ILE A 54 3.63 2.81 11.21
C ILE A 54 3.34 1.36 10.82
N SER A 55 2.26 1.11 10.05
CA SER A 55 1.82 -0.23 9.67
C SER A 55 2.95 -1.19 9.24
N PRO A 56 3.92 -0.79 8.39
CA PRO A 56 5.05 -1.66 8.01
C PRO A 56 5.91 -2.17 9.18
N TYR A 57 5.96 -1.47 10.31
CA TYR A 57 6.82 -1.79 11.44
C TYR A 57 6.12 -2.54 12.57
N VAL A 58 4.79 -2.54 12.59
CA VAL A 58 4.00 -3.08 13.72
C VAL A 58 3.15 -4.28 13.35
N ARG A 59 2.93 -4.54 12.06
CA ARG A 59 2.15 -5.69 11.59
C ARG A 59 2.72 -6.27 10.30
N GLN A 60 2.38 -7.52 10.04
CA GLN A 60 2.60 -8.15 8.75
C GLN A 60 1.59 -7.64 7.71
N TYR A 61 1.97 -7.68 6.44
CA TYR A 61 1.08 -7.40 5.32
C TYR A 61 0.04 -8.51 5.16
N GLN A 62 -1.13 -8.12 4.68
CA GLN A 62 -2.25 -9.01 4.43
C GLN A 62 -2.67 -8.90 2.97
N ILE A 63 -3.22 -10.00 2.44
CA ILE A 63 -3.85 -9.99 1.12
C ILE A 63 -4.96 -8.94 1.10
N GLY A 64 -4.95 -8.10 0.07
CA GLY A 64 -5.89 -7.00 -0.08
C GLY A 64 -5.42 -5.68 0.51
N ASP A 65 -4.32 -5.63 1.28
CA ASP A 65 -3.72 -4.37 1.71
C ASP A 65 -3.40 -3.49 0.51
N VAL A 66 -3.62 -2.18 0.63
CA VAL A 66 -3.22 -1.20 -0.40
C VAL A 66 -2.02 -0.45 0.11
N VAL A 67 -0.89 -0.58 -0.57
CA VAL A 67 0.40 -0.07 -0.09
C VAL A 67 0.91 1.04 -0.98
N VAL A 68 1.55 2.02 -0.35
CA VAL A 68 2.39 3.01 -1.04
C VAL A 68 3.83 2.54 -0.95
N PHE A 69 4.53 2.47 -2.07
CA PHE A 69 5.90 1.98 -2.15
C PHE A 69 6.75 2.84 -3.07
N LYS A 70 8.06 2.81 -2.87
CA LYS A 70 9.02 3.59 -3.65
C LYS A 70 9.62 2.74 -4.77
N TYR A 71 9.49 3.19 -6.01
CA TYR A 71 10.12 2.60 -7.19
C TYR A 71 10.59 3.72 -8.13
N GLU A 72 11.83 3.62 -8.62
CA GLU A 72 12.48 4.65 -9.46
C GLU A 72 12.32 6.10 -8.96
N ASN A 73 12.55 6.31 -7.66
CA ASN A 73 12.41 7.61 -6.98
C ASN A 73 11.00 8.23 -6.97
N LYS A 74 9.97 7.48 -7.39
CA LYS A 74 8.57 7.86 -7.31
C LYS A 74 7.82 6.99 -6.31
N ASN A 75 6.71 7.51 -5.79
CA ASN A 75 5.80 6.74 -4.96
C ASN A 75 4.69 6.18 -5.83
N TRP A 76 4.46 4.88 -5.70
CA TRP A 76 3.43 4.14 -6.39
C TRP A 76 2.45 3.56 -5.38
N ILE A 77 1.25 3.24 -5.86
CA ILE A 77 0.19 2.62 -5.08
C ILE A 77 -0.25 1.34 -5.77
N ALA A 78 -0.38 0.25 -5.02
CA ALA A 78 -0.87 -1.02 -5.54
C ALA A 78 -1.47 -1.87 -4.42
N ARG A 79 -2.21 -2.91 -4.78
CA ARG A 79 -2.81 -3.87 -3.86
C ARG A 79 -1.93 -5.11 -3.71
N VAL A 80 -1.75 -5.58 -2.48
CA VAL A 80 -1.06 -6.83 -2.17
C VAL A 80 -1.94 -8.01 -2.58
N VAL A 81 -1.42 -8.87 -3.45
CA VAL A 81 -2.14 -10.05 -3.96
C VAL A 81 -1.44 -11.37 -3.63
N ALA A 82 -0.17 -11.35 -3.26
CA ALA A 82 0.56 -12.51 -2.75
C ALA A 82 1.62 -12.07 -1.72
N LEU A 83 1.84 -12.89 -0.71
CA LEU A 83 2.80 -12.68 0.37
C LEU A 83 4.04 -13.55 0.18
N GLU A 84 5.01 -13.41 1.08
CA GLU A 84 6.20 -14.24 1.07
C GLU A 84 5.87 -15.74 1.06
N ASN A 85 6.66 -16.51 0.30
CA ASN A 85 6.50 -17.94 0.07
C ASN A 85 5.28 -18.39 -0.76
N ASP A 86 4.34 -17.49 -1.08
CA ASP A 86 3.28 -17.79 -2.03
C ASP A 86 3.84 -18.03 -3.43
N THR A 87 3.07 -18.71 -4.27
CA THR A 87 3.29 -18.76 -5.72
C THR A 87 2.24 -17.93 -6.43
N ILE A 88 2.66 -17.20 -7.47
CA ILE A 88 1.76 -16.49 -8.37
C ILE A 88 2.00 -16.94 -9.81
N GLU A 89 0.92 -17.19 -10.54
CA GLU A 89 0.93 -17.47 -11.96
C GLU A 89 -0.05 -16.52 -12.64
N ILE A 90 0.42 -15.87 -13.70
CA ILE A 90 -0.33 -14.87 -14.44
C ILE A 90 -0.29 -15.23 -15.92
N ASN A 91 -1.45 -15.40 -16.54
CA ASN A 91 -1.59 -15.57 -17.98
C ASN A 91 -2.74 -14.71 -18.52
N GLU A 92 -3.00 -14.78 -19.83
CA GLU A 92 -4.03 -13.98 -20.50
C GLU A 92 -5.46 -14.23 -19.98
N GLU A 93 -5.73 -15.36 -19.32
CA GLU A 93 -7.07 -15.72 -18.86
C GLU A 93 -7.30 -15.52 -17.35
N LYS A 94 -6.25 -15.66 -16.54
CA LYS A 94 -6.38 -15.74 -15.08
C LYS A 94 -5.10 -15.38 -14.33
N ILE A 95 -5.31 -14.97 -13.09
CA ILE A 95 -4.30 -14.90 -12.04
C ILE A 95 -4.57 -16.02 -11.04
N LEU A 96 -3.56 -16.82 -10.75
CA LEU A 96 -3.58 -17.84 -9.72
C LEU A 96 -2.61 -17.47 -8.61
N VAL A 97 -3.04 -17.57 -7.36
CA VAL A 97 -2.18 -17.49 -6.17
C VAL A 97 -2.28 -18.81 -5.44
N ASN A 98 -1.15 -19.51 -5.25
CA ASN A 98 -1.10 -20.86 -4.69
C ASN A 98 -2.07 -21.84 -5.39
N ASN A 99 -2.11 -21.78 -6.73
CA ASN A 99 -3.01 -22.56 -7.60
C ASN A 99 -4.52 -22.25 -7.44
N ILE A 100 -4.88 -21.23 -6.66
CA ILE A 100 -6.26 -20.78 -6.48
C ILE A 100 -6.46 -19.50 -7.29
N GLN A 101 -7.52 -19.48 -8.11
CA GLN A 101 -7.83 -18.30 -8.91
C GLN A 101 -8.16 -17.10 -8.03
N LEU A 102 -7.46 -15.98 -8.27
CA LEU A 102 -7.74 -14.71 -7.63
C LEU A 102 -9.12 -14.23 -8.09
N LYS A 103 -10.05 -14.04 -7.14
CA LYS A 103 -11.42 -13.58 -7.42
C LYS A 103 -11.67 -12.14 -6.95
N ASP A 104 -10.62 -11.43 -6.56
CA ASP A 104 -10.71 -10.07 -6.04
C ASP A 104 -10.97 -9.04 -7.16
N LYS A 105 -11.18 -7.77 -6.78
CA LYS A 105 -11.45 -6.64 -7.69
C LYS A 105 -10.45 -6.54 -8.83
N VAL A 106 -9.18 -6.79 -8.54
CA VAL A 106 -8.08 -6.80 -9.51
C VAL A 106 -8.40 -7.73 -10.69
N ALA A 107 -8.86 -8.96 -10.42
CA ALA A 107 -9.09 -9.97 -11.45
C ALA A 107 -10.27 -9.63 -12.40
N LYS A 108 -11.16 -8.71 -12.03
CA LYS A 108 -12.36 -8.39 -12.81
C LYS A 108 -12.10 -7.46 -14.01
N ASN A 109 -10.98 -6.75 -14.01
CA ASN A 109 -10.60 -5.78 -15.05
C ASN A 109 -9.46 -6.30 -15.94
N TRP A 110 -9.38 -7.62 -16.15
CA TRP A 110 -8.31 -8.28 -16.92
C TRP A 110 -8.43 -8.08 -18.45
N VAL A 111 -9.60 -7.66 -18.92
CA VAL A 111 -9.89 -7.46 -20.35
C VAL A 111 -9.01 -6.33 -20.91
N ASP A 112 -8.37 -6.57 -22.05
CA ASP A 112 -7.46 -5.65 -22.76
C ASP A 112 -6.13 -5.32 -22.06
N TRP A 113 -5.72 -6.15 -21.09
CA TRP A 113 -4.36 -6.06 -20.55
C TRP A 113 -3.32 -6.43 -21.63
N LYS A 114 -2.33 -5.55 -21.86
CA LYS A 114 -1.31 -5.69 -22.91
C LYS A 114 0.14 -5.65 -22.40
N TYR A 115 0.37 -5.62 -21.08
CA TYR A 115 1.64 -5.13 -20.54
C TYR A 115 2.18 -5.89 -19.32
N GLY A 116 3.34 -6.51 -19.46
CA GLY A 116 4.10 -7.07 -18.35
C GLY A 116 5.19 -7.96 -18.93
N VAL A 117 6.45 -7.70 -18.59
CA VAL A 117 7.58 -8.49 -19.14
C VAL A 117 8.09 -9.48 -18.10
N TYR A 118 7.87 -9.20 -16.81
CA TYR A 118 8.41 -10.01 -15.74
C TYR A 118 7.56 -11.25 -15.47
N ALA A 119 6.27 -11.07 -15.20
CA ALA A 119 5.44 -12.09 -14.56
C ALA A 119 4.55 -12.92 -15.49
N VAL A 120 4.45 -12.55 -16.77
CA VAL A 120 3.53 -13.18 -17.72
C VAL A 120 4.02 -14.57 -18.11
N ASP A 121 3.10 -15.54 -18.10
CA ASP A 121 3.31 -16.96 -18.41
C ASP A 121 4.42 -17.61 -17.58
N LYS A 122 4.60 -17.14 -16.35
CA LYS A 122 5.57 -17.69 -15.38
C LYS A 122 4.90 -17.97 -14.06
N THR A 123 5.30 -19.07 -13.45
CA THR A 123 5.08 -19.31 -12.02
C THR A 123 6.21 -18.66 -11.24
N ILE A 124 5.88 -17.67 -10.41
CA ILE A 124 6.84 -16.96 -9.57
C ILE A 124 6.59 -17.34 -8.12
N LYS A 125 7.63 -17.82 -7.42
CA LYS A 125 7.61 -17.94 -5.97
C LYS A 125 8.05 -16.63 -5.34
N ILE A 126 7.27 -16.10 -4.41
CA ILE A 126 7.58 -14.85 -3.72
C ILE A 126 8.71 -15.09 -2.72
N PRO A 127 9.85 -14.38 -2.82
CA PRO A 127 10.94 -14.52 -1.86
C PRO A 127 10.52 -14.07 -0.45
N SER A 128 11.25 -14.53 0.57
CA SER A 128 11.05 -14.01 1.93
C SER A 128 11.32 -12.51 2.00
N GLY A 129 10.53 -11.80 2.82
CA GLY A 129 10.61 -10.35 2.95
C GLY A 129 10.15 -9.57 1.71
N HIS A 130 9.44 -10.22 0.78
CA HIS A 130 8.85 -9.61 -0.40
C HIS A 130 7.34 -9.85 -0.46
N ILE A 131 6.66 -9.01 -1.22
CA ILE A 131 5.24 -9.14 -1.56
C ILE A 131 5.06 -8.94 -3.06
N PHE A 132 3.97 -9.49 -3.60
CA PHE A 132 3.55 -9.24 -4.97
C PHE A 132 2.35 -8.28 -4.98
N VAL A 133 2.46 -7.20 -5.75
CA VAL A 133 1.44 -6.17 -5.82
C VAL A 133 0.90 -5.97 -7.23
N LEU A 134 -0.40 -5.70 -7.33
CA LEU A 134 -1.09 -5.40 -8.57
C LEU A 134 -1.93 -4.14 -8.44
N SER A 135 -1.99 -3.37 -9.51
CA SER A 135 -2.93 -2.27 -9.69
C SER A 135 -4.37 -2.81 -9.81
N ASP A 136 -5.35 -2.11 -9.24
CA ASP A 136 -6.77 -2.50 -9.38
C ASP A 136 -7.29 -2.28 -10.81
N ASN A 137 -6.73 -1.29 -11.51
CA ASN A 137 -6.94 -1.06 -12.93
C ASN A 137 -5.74 -1.61 -13.71
N LEU A 138 -5.91 -2.80 -14.28
CA LEU A 138 -4.83 -3.53 -14.92
C LEU A 138 -4.48 -3.04 -16.32
N SER A 139 -5.36 -2.25 -16.95
CA SER A 139 -5.17 -1.64 -18.27
C SER A 139 -4.54 -0.23 -18.20
N ALA A 140 -4.51 0.38 -17.01
CA ALA A 140 -3.83 1.65 -16.75
C ALA A 140 -2.30 1.52 -16.85
N HIS A 141 -1.61 2.60 -17.21
CA HIS A 141 -0.16 2.60 -17.39
C HIS A 141 0.57 2.14 -16.10
N HIS A 142 1.54 1.23 -16.30
CA HIS A 142 1.83 0.12 -15.40
C HIS A 142 3.17 0.29 -14.68
N ASP A 143 3.14 0.38 -13.36
CA ASP A 143 4.31 0.24 -12.49
C ASP A 143 3.94 -0.63 -11.28
N ASP A 144 3.51 -1.87 -11.54
CA ASP A 144 3.25 -2.91 -10.53
C ASP A 144 4.14 -4.16 -10.72
N SER A 145 3.96 -5.18 -9.88
CA SER A 145 4.82 -6.38 -9.90
C SER A 145 4.79 -7.18 -11.20
N ARG A 146 3.88 -6.90 -12.15
CA ARG A 146 3.95 -7.49 -13.50
C ARG A 146 5.15 -6.99 -14.30
N VAL A 147 5.63 -5.78 -14.00
CA VAL A 147 6.73 -5.10 -14.70
C VAL A 147 8.06 -5.39 -14.03
N PHE A 148 8.14 -5.24 -12.70
CA PHE A 148 9.41 -5.34 -11.95
C PHE A 148 9.49 -6.55 -10.99
N GLY A 149 8.43 -7.36 -10.89
CA GLY A 149 8.40 -8.52 -10.00
C GLY A 149 8.03 -8.22 -8.55
N PRO A 150 8.27 -9.18 -7.62
CA PRO A 150 8.01 -8.98 -6.20
C PRO A 150 8.82 -7.80 -5.64
N ILE A 151 8.19 -6.99 -4.78
CA ILE A 151 8.84 -5.84 -4.14
C ILE A 151 9.24 -6.17 -2.72
N SER A 152 10.39 -5.65 -2.29
CA SER A 152 10.85 -5.80 -0.91
C SER A 152 9.96 -5.03 0.05
N ASN A 153 9.67 -5.61 1.21
CA ASN A 153 8.97 -4.92 2.30
C ASN A 153 9.69 -3.63 2.73
N LEU A 154 11.00 -3.52 2.47
CA LEU A 154 11.83 -2.36 2.80
C LEU A 154 11.53 -1.11 1.95
N VAL A 155 10.93 -1.27 0.77
CA VAL A 155 10.56 -0.12 -0.08
C VAL A 155 9.14 0.38 0.17
N ILE A 156 8.40 -0.27 1.07
CA ILE A 156 7.04 0.14 1.44
C ILE A 156 7.10 1.36 2.35
N VAL A 157 6.42 2.43 1.93
CA VAL A 157 6.30 3.68 2.67
C VAL A 157 5.20 3.58 3.74
N GLY A 158 4.09 2.91 3.41
CA GLY A 158 2.97 2.73 4.33
C GLY A 158 1.78 2.05 3.68
N VAL A 159 0.73 1.84 4.50
CA VAL A 159 -0.52 1.21 4.07
C VAL A 159 -1.64 2.26 4.06
N VAL A 160 -2.45 2.26 3.01
CA VAL A 160 -3.60 3.16 2.83
C VAL A 160 -4.79 2.66 3.66
N TRP A 161 -5.50 3.60 4.30
CA TRP A 161 -6.75 3.32 5.04
C TRP A 161 -7.99 3.83 4.33
#